data_AF-A0A0L1JDR8-F1
#
_entry.id   AF-A0A0L1JDR8-F1
#
_cell.length_a   1.000
_cell.length_b   1.000
_cell.length_c   1.000
_cell.angle_alpha   90.00
_cell.angle_beta   90.00
_cell.angle_gamma   90.00
#
_symmetry.space_group_name_H-M   'P 1'
#
loop_
_entity.id
_entity.type
_entity.pdbx_description
1 polymer ?
#
loop_
_entity_poly.entity_id
_entity_poly.type
_entity_poly.pdbx_seq_one_letter_code
_entity_poly.pdbx_strand_id
1 'polypeptide(L)'
;MVQCLTSPASVPDLRPRDFHYTRYHHWPTISKLHNSFLELTLHTQTLIDQQLRLLDSAKVLVTPPYHASIMAMPPKKRCHAYYHKGSFGKMGGSLIYSDWPCCYRRLSVGSTITLSLFSSVVDTSHTPLRNMETHIDAHSQLIKCLRAQPVSVPNLLPIFSSWPGAVNPHWRALVPVINARIDSLFPEPVKATKLKRCDFAHLAATRWPLAGFKELYILAFLSLWLVTWDDQIDDDTKDSLSNNFEAAEQYRRETLYFVAQCLDLDLTEGLPRSYKDSIFVPDDPIVQSFDVIGEALRDAYTYEQRHGFLKEMSLFLVTSHMEQKAKLEGQIPSPEVYWRVRMGTSAVGVICAVNEYSLRSVIPRAIMEDYDMRAIWNEVNVIVSIVNDIYSLKKEMAQDSIYSLIPILCMSLGSPQAAIDNAIRSLIQSVGRFNVAANRLMDGIEEEDRFSLSLGVKRDVEDFIRSCQFNCTGSLYWT
;
A
#
# COMPACT_ATOMS: atom_id res chain seq x y z
N MET A 1 70.08 8.47 5.55
CA MET A 1 69.89 9.39 6.69
C MET A 1 68.56 9.02 7.33
N VAL A 2 68.50 8.06 8.26
CA VAL A 2 68.80 8.17 9.71
C VAL A 2 67.71 9.05 10.37
N GLN A 3 66.86 8.62 11.32
CA GLN A 3 66.94 7.51 12.29
C GLN A 3 65.57 7.18 12.92
N CYS A 4 65.34 5.88 13.17
CA CYS A 4 64.45 5.37 14.22
C CYS A 4 65.01 5.67 15.61
N LEU A 5 64.15 5.80 16.63
CA LEU A 5 64.48 5.46 18.02
C LEU A 5 63.33 4.71 18.70
N THR A 6 63.72 3.75 19.51
CA THR A 6 62.98 2.65 20.13
C THR A 6 62.88 2.82 21.66
N SER A 7 61.72 2.48 22.25
CA SER A 7 61.51 1.72 23.52
C SER A 7 61.84 2.37 24.91
N PRO A 8 61.48 1.76 26.06
CA PRO A 8 60.13 1.50 26.62
C PRO A 8 59.98 1.92 28.12
N ALA A 9 58.76 1.90 28.67
CA ALA A 9 58.54 1.88 30.13
C ALA A 9 57.26 1.13 30.56
N SER A 10 57.49 -0.05 31.16
CA SER A 10 56.80 -0.77 32.26
C SER A 10 55.29 -0.60 32.57
N VAL A 11 54.66 -1.77 32.63
CA VAL A 11 53.35 -2.19 33.18
C VAL A 11 53.27 -2.02 34.71
N PRO A 12 52.05 -1.92 35.28
CA PRO A 12 51.74 -2.76 36.44
C PRO A 12 50.45 -3.59 36.32
N ASP A 13 50.63 -4.80 36.83
CA ASP A 13 49.81 -6.00 37.05
C ASP A 13 48.49 -5.73 37.81
N LEU A 14 47.37 -6.26 37.32
CA LEU A 14 46.10 -6.34 38.07
C LEU A 14 45.62 -7.80 38.10
N ARG A 15 45.67 -8.40 39.30
CA ARG A 15 45.15 -9.75 39.58
C ARG A 15 43.66 -9.71 39.96
N PRO A 16 42.88 -10.77 39.68
CA PRO A 16 41.48 -10.88 40.07
C PRO A 16 41.34 -11.29 41.54
N ARG A 17 40.37 -10.69 42.26
CA ARG A 17 39.94 -11.12 43.60
C ARG A 17 38.64 -11.93 43.53
N ASP A 18 38.58 -12.88 44.44
CA ASP A 18 37.60 -13.92 44.68
C ASP A 18 36.15 -13.45 44.81
N PHE A 19 35.21 -14.20 44.22
CA PHE A 19 33.82 -14.21 44.66
C PHE A 19 33.31 -15.65 44.84
N HIS A 20 32.77 -15.87 46.04
CA HIS A 20 32.30 -17.14 46.59
C HIS A 20 31.09 -17.72 45.85
N TYR A 21 31.14 -19.03 45.61
CA TYR A 21 30.02 -19.88 45.22
C TYR A 21 29.13 -20.20 46.44
N THR A 22 27.83 -19.92 46.35
CA THR A 22 26.80 -20.47 47.25
C THR A 22 25.84 -21.34 46.43
N ARG A 23 25.77 -22.64 46.79
CA ARG A 23 24.84 -23.64 46.24
C ARG A 23 23.40 -23.34 46.64
N TYR A 24 22.47 -23.43 45.68
CA TYR A 24 21.07 -23.79 45.95
C TYR A 24 20.69 -24.99 45.08
N HIS A 25 20.30 -26.08 45.76
CA HIS A 25 19.67 -27.27 45.18
C HIS A 25 18.15 -27.08 45.14
N HIS A 26 17.52 -27.28 43.99
CA HIS A 26 16.38 -28.20 43.75
C HIS A 26 15.67 -27.87 42.42
N TRP A 27 15.92 -28.68 41.40
CA TRP A 27 15.08 -28.78 40.19
C TRP A 27 14.69 -30.26 40.01
N PRO A 28 13.46 -30.59 39.56
CA PRO A 28 13.03 -31.98 39.37
C PRO A 28 13.70 -32.59 38.14
N THR A 29 14.00 -33.89 38.24
CA THR A 29 14.68 -34.70 37.24
C THR A 29 13.93 -34.72 35.89
N ILE A 30 14.69 -34.49 34.80
CA ILE A 30 14.30 -34.42 33.37
C ILE A 30 13.36 -35.57 32.91
N SER A 31 13.37 -36.71 33.61
CA SER A 31 12.49 -37.85 33.32
C SER A 31 10.99 -37.57 33.45
N LYS A 32 10.56 -36.68 34.36
CA LYS A 32 9.12 -36.39 34.55
C LYS A 32 8.54 -35.49 33.44
N LEU A 33 9.33 -34.58 32.88
CA LEU A 33 8.92 -33.71 31.77
C LEU A 33 8.77 -34.49 30.46
N HIS A 34 9.59 -35.52 30.25
CA HIS A 34 9.53 -36.33 29.03
C HIS A 34 8.25 -37.19 28.95
N ASN A 35 7.79 -37.74 30.08
CA ASN A 35 6.57 -38.55 30.12
C ASN A 35 5.30 -37.70 29.95
N SER A 36 5.26 -36.49 30.52
CA SER A 36 4.14 -35.57 30.32
C SER A 36 4.05 -35.04 28.87
N PHE A 37 5.18 -34.92 28.18
CA PHE A 37 5.20 -34.52 26.77
C PHE A 37 4.69 -35.64 25.85
N LEU A 38 5.06 -36.89 26.12
CA LEU A 38 4.58 -38.05 25.35
C LEU A 38 3.07 -38.29 25.51
N GLU A 39 2.51 -38.11 26.72
CA GLU A 39 1.06 -38.24 26.94
C GLU A 39 0.25 -37.14 26.22
N LEU A 40 0.77 -35.90 26.17
CA LEU A 40 0.11 -34.80 25.46
C LEU A 40 0.07 -35.04 23.94
N THR A 41 1.15 -35.57 23.37
CA THR A 41 1.25 -35.85 21.93
C THR A 41 0.32 -37.00 21.53
N LEU A 42 0.19 -38.03 22.37
CA LEU A 42 -0.71 -39.18 22.12
C LEU A 42 -2.20 -38.77 22.17
N HIS A 43 -2.56 -37.89 23.10
CA HIS A 43 -3.93 -37.39 23.22
C HIS A 43 -4.33 -36.50 22.03
N THR A 44 -3.38 -35.69 21.55
CA THR A 44 -3.58 -34.81 20.39
C THR A 44 -3.75 -35.62 19.09
N GLN A 45 -2.95 -36.67 18.90
CA GLN A 45 -3.09 -37.56 17.74
C GLN A 45 -4.43 -38.31 17.73
N THR A 46 -4.92 -38.74 18.91
CA THR A 46 -6.21 -39.41 19.04
C THR A 46 -7.39 -38.50 18.67
N LEU A 47 -7.31 -37.21 19.03
CA LEU A 47 -8.31 -36.19 18.67
C LEU A 47 -8.32 -35.89 17.17
N ILE A 48 -7.15 -35.83 16.53
CA ILE A 48 -7.03 -35.64 15.08
C ILE A 48 -7.62 -36.85 14.34
N ASP A 49 -7.31 -38.07 14.77
CA ASP A 49 -7.83 -39.30 14.16
C ASP A 49 -9.36 -39.46 14.36
N GLN A 50 -9.93 -38.89 15.41
CA GLN A 50 -11.39 -38.84 15.61
C GLN A 50 -12.05 -37.79 14.69
N GLN A 51 -11.42 -36.63 14.48
CA GLN A 51 -11.93 -35.60 13.58
C GLN A 51 -11.85 -36.02 12.10
N LEU A 52 -10.80 -36.73 11.70
CA LEU A 52 -10.67 -37.25 10.34
C LEU A 52 -11.73 -38.33 10.03
N ARG A 53 -12.07 -39.19 11.00
CA ARG A 53 -13.15 -40.16 10.86
C ARG A 53 -14.54 -39.52 10.74
N LEU A 54 -14.77 -38.39 11.41
CA LEU A 54 -16.01 -37.62 11.27
C LEU A 54 -16.11 -36.98 9.87
N LEU A 55 -15.00 -36.52 9.31
CA LEU A 55 -14.95 -35.95 7.95
C LEU A 55 -15.17 -37.01 6.85
N ASP A 56 -14.68 -38.24 7.04
CA ASP A 56 -14.94 -39.33 6.09
C ASP A 56 -16.39 -39.82 6.14
N SER A 57 -17.05 -39.74 7.30
CA SER A 57 -18.49 -40.07 7.42
C SER A 57 -19.41 -39.05 6.74
N ALA A 58 -18.93 -37.84 6.47
CA ALA A 58 -19.70 -36.74 5.85
C ALA A 58 -19.63 -36.72 4.31
N LYS A 59 -18.82 -37.57 3.67
CA LYS A 59 -18.61 -37.57 2.21
C LYS A 59 -19.55 -38.47 1.39
N VAL A 60 -20.56 -39.08 2.00
CA VAL A 60 -21.56 -39.89 1.27
C VAL A 60 -22.91 -39.18 1.30
N LEU A 61 -23.14 -38.30 0.32
CA LEU A 61 -24.44 -37.98 -0.30
C LEU A 61 -24.35 -36.69 -1.12
N VAL A 62 -23.90 -36.77 -2.38
CA VAL A 62 -24.50 -35.99 -3.49
C VAL A 62 -24.26 -36.73 -4.81
N THR A 63 -25.34 -37.19 -5.42
CA THR A 63 -25.45 -37.55 -6.85
C THR A 63 -26.21 -36.44 -7.59
N PRO A 64 -25.84 -36.06 -8.83
CA PRO A 64 -26.69 -35.28 -9.75
C PRO A 64 -27.30 -36.20 -10.84
N PRO A 65 -28.05 -35.73 -11.88
CA PRO A 65 -28.78 -34.46 -12.12
C PRO A 65 -30.27 -34.72 -12.53
N TYR A 66 -31.11 -33.69 -12.79
CA TYR A 66 -32.10 -33.67 -13.91
C TYR A 66 -32.81 -32.30 -14.06
N HIS A 67 -33.06 -31.93 -15.32
CA HIS A 67 -33.85 -30.79 -15.84
C HIS A 67 -35.35 -30.88 -15.50
N ALA A 68 -36.02 -29.73 -15.29
CA ALA A 68 -37.36 -29.43 -15.82
C ALA A 68 -37.76 -27.95 -15.62
N SER A 69 -38.16 -27.30 -16.71
CA SER A 69 -38.91 -26.04 -16.73
C SER A 69 -40.36 -26.26 -16.32
N ILE A 70 -41.01 -25.28 -15.66
CA ILE A 70 -42.44 -24.94 -15.80
C ILE A 70 -42.72 -23.55 -15.21
N MET A 71 -43.55 -22.78 -15.92
CA MET A 71 -44.07 -21.45 -15.59
C MET A 71 -45.03 -21.45 -14.39
N ALA A 72 -45.02 -20.37 -13.59
CA ALA A 72 -46.23 -19.77 -13.01
C ALA A 72 -45.96 -18.36 -12.43
N MET A 73 -46.71 -17.37 -12.91
CA MET A 73 -47.01 -16.09 -12.24
C MET A 73 -48.44 -16.18 -11.65
N PRO A 74 -48.98 -15.18 -10.90
CA PRO A 74 -48.48 -14.38 -9.77
C PRO A 74 -49.54 -14.42 -8.59
N PRO A 75 -49.57 -13.49 -7.61
CA PRO A 75 -50.24 -12.21 -7.84
C PRO A 75 -49.66 -10.96 -7.14
N LYS A 76 -50.01 -9.83 -7.76
CA LYS A 76 -49.77 -8.42 -7.41
C LYS A 76 -50.41 -8.00 -6.09
N LYS A 77 -49.79 -7.05 -5.38
CA LYS A 77 -50.51 -6.05 -4.56
C LYS A 77 -50.04 -4.63 -4.89
N ARG A 78 -51.04 -3.78 -5.15
CA ARG A 78 -51.01 -2.32 -5.36
C ARG A 78 -50.95 -1.59 -4.02
N CYS A 79 -50.35 -0.40 -4.00
CA CYS A 79 -50.78 0.80 -3.23
C CYS A 79 -50.09 2.02 -3.86
N HIS A 80 -50.79 2.79 -4.70
CA HIS A 80 -51.48 4.06 -4.42
C HIS A 80 -50.56 5.29 -4.30
N ALA A 81 -50.64 6.11 -5.34
CA ALA A 81 -50.09 7.45 -5.47
C ALA A 81 -51.00 8.49 -4.78
N TYR A 82 -50.38 9.56 -4.26
CA TYR A 82 -51.04 10.84 -4.02
C TYR A 82 -50.28 11.93 -4.80
N TYR A 83 -51.02 12.62 -5.65
CA TYR A 83 -50.63 13.84 -6.36
C TYR A 83 -51.24 15.03 -5.61
N HIS A 84 -50.46 16.10 -5.40
CA HIS A 84 -51.01 17.44 -5.18
C HIS A 84 -50.25 18.45 -6.05
N LYS A 85 -51.01 19.18 -6.87
CA LYS A 85 -50.57 20.34 -7.65
C LYS A 85 -50.68 21.61 -6.79
N GLY A 86 -49.72 22.51 -6.93
CA GLY A 86 -49.78 23.91 -6.49
C GLY A 86 -48.75 24.74 -7.28
N SER A 87 -49.22 25.78 -7.95
CA SER A 87 -48.49 26.58 -8.94
C SER A 87 -47.87 27.87 -8.35
N PHE A 88 -46.96 28.46 -9.15
CA PHE A 88 -46.44 29.85 -9.17
C PHE A 88 -45.14 30.22 -8.45
N GLY A 89 -44.21 30.81 -9.23
CA GLY A 89 -43.14 31.69 -8.75
C GLY A 89 -41.84 31.65 -9.58
N LYS A 90 -41.76 32.37 -10.70
CA LYS A 90 -40.48 32.70 -11.38
C LYS A 90 -39.72 33.77 -10.59
N MET A 91 -38.53 33.46 -10.11
CA MET A 91 -37.34 34.32 -9.95
C MET A 91 -36.16 33.33 -9.89
N GLY A 92 -35.16 33.31 -10.77
CA GLY A 92 -34.27 34.42 -11.10
C GLY A 92 -33.07 34.39 -10.15
N GLY A 93 -32.12 33.46 -10.35
CA GLY A 93 -30.91 33.37 -9.51
C GLY A 93 -30.17 32.04 -9.70
N SER A 94 -29.18 32.04 -10.59
CA SER A 94 -28.26 30.92 -10.79
C SER A 94 -27.28 30.82 -9.62
N LEU A 95 -27.38 29.75 -8.84
CA LEU A 95 -26.36 29.25 -7.93
C LEU A 95 -26.42 27.73 -8.00
N ILE A 96 -25.63 27.15 -8.91
CA ILE A 96 -25.41 25.71 -8.97
C ILE A 96 -24.22 25.42 -8.06
N TYR A 97 -24.50 25.19 -6.78
CA TYR A 97 -23.64 24.38 -5.94
C TYR A 97 -24.03 22.92 -6.20
N SER A 98 -23.07 22.12 -6.66
CA SER A 98 -23.28 20.70 -6.84
C SER A 98 -22.48 19.94 -5.80
N ASP A 99 -23.17 19.58 -4.72
CA ASP A 99 -22.76 18.60 -3.72
C ASP A 99 -22.67 17.22 -4.40
N TRP A 100 -21.51 16.55 -4.32
CA TRP A 100 -21.39 15.16 -4.77
C TRP A 100 -20.66 14.27 -3.75
N PRO A 101 -21.21 13.10 -3.42
CA PRO A 101 -20.73 12.26 -2.33
C PRO A 101 -19.57 11.35 -2.74
N CYS A 102 -18.49 11.36 -1.93
CA CYS A 102 -17.63 10.19 -1.76
C CYS A 102 -18.47 9.06 -1.17
N CYS A 103 -18.90 8.11 -1.99
CA CYS A 103 -19.70 6.96 -1.57
C CYS A 103 -18.96 5.66 -1.90
N TYR A 104 -18.30 5.09 -0.90
CA TYR A 104 -18.22 3.63 -0.75
C TYR A 104 -19.43 3.19 0.06
N ARG A 105 -20.48 2.75 -0.64
CA ARG A 105 -21.59 2.05 0.01
C ARG A 105 -21.17 0.60 0.16
N ARG A 106 -21.29 0.06 1.38
CA ARG A 106 -21.15 -1.37 1.67
C ARG A 106 -22.08 -2.16 0.73
N LEU A 107 -21.53 -2.81 -0.30
CA LEU A 107 -22.29 -3.67 -1.20
C LEU A 107 -22.27 -5.10 -0.64
N SER A 108 -23.45 -5.66 -0.43
CA SER A 108 -23.63 -7.09 -0.20
C SER A 108 -23.20 -7.86 -1.44
N VAL A 109 -22.57 -9.01 -1.22
CA VAL A 109 -22.10 -9.97 -2.23
C VAL A 109 -23.12 -10.17 -3.35
N GLY A 110 -22.74 -9.81 -4.59
CA GLY A 110 -23.48 -10.14 -5.82
C GLY A 110 -24.16 -8.98 -6.55
N SER A 111 -23.45 -7.91 -6.94
CA SER A 111 -24.05 -6.87 -7.81
C SER A 111 -23.10 -6.41 -8.92
N THR A 112 -23.57 -6.53 -10.16
CA THR A 112 -23.00 -5.93 -11.38
C THR A 112 -23.19 -4.42 -11.35
N ILE A 113 -22.14 -3.64 -11.62
CA ILE A 113 -22.21 -2.18 -11.73
C ILE A 113 -22.23 -1.80 -13.21
N THR A 114 -23.20 -1.01 -13.64
CA THR A 114 -23.28 -0.41 -14.99
C THR A 114 -23.25 1.11 -14.84
N LEU A 115 -22.38 1.80 -15.59
CA LEU A 115 -22.22 3.26 -15.54
C LEU A 115 -22.59 3.88 -16.90
N SER A 116 -23.39 4.95 -16.90
CA SER A 116 -23.63 5.80 -18.08
C SER A 116 -23.48 7.28 -17.72
N LEU A 117 -22.84 8.06 -18.59
CA LEU A 117 -22.67 9.51 -18.45
C LEU A 117 -22.86 10.16 -19.83
N PHE A 118 -23.65 11.24 -19.91
CA PHE A 118 -23.83 12.05 -21.12
C PHE A 118 -23.63 13.54 -20.79
N SER A 119 -22.92 14.28 -21.65
CA SER A 119 -23.08 15.73 -21.83
C SER A 119 -22.51 16.20 -23.18
N SER A 120 -23.11 17.26 -23.73
CA SER A 120 -22.99 17.80 -25.09
C SER A 120 -21.83 18.80 -25.29
N VAL A 121 -21.17 18.78 -26.45
CA VAL A 121 -20.09 19.70 -26.86
C VAL A 121 -20.56 20.61 -28.00
N VAL A 122 -20.20 21.90 -27.93
CA VAL A 122 -20.34 22.92 -28.99
C VAL A 122 -18.93 23.31 -29.48
N ASP A 123 -18.79 23.46 -30.80
CA ASP A 123 -17.54 23.60 -31.54
C ASP A 123 -17.35 25.02 -32.09
N THR A 124 -16.13 25.57 -32.02
CA THR A 124 -15.68 26.76 -32.80
C THR A 124 -14.16 26.71 -33.05
N SER A 125 -13.78 27.22 -34.21
CA SER A 125 -12.68 26.78 -35.09
C SER A 125 -11.42 27.68 -35.21
N HIS A 126 -10.28 27.03 -35.54
CA HIS A 126 -9.08 27.44 -36.35
C HIS A 126 -8.20 28.64 -35.90
N THR A 127 -6.85 28.69 -35.88
CA THR A 127 -5.64 27.99 -36.44
C THR A 127 -4.37 28.63 -35.77
N PRO A 128 -3.08 28.21 -35.94
CA PRO A 128 -2.47 26.99 -36.50
C PRO A 128 -1.61 26.20 -35.47
N LEU A 129 -1.82 24.88 -35.32
CA LEU A 129 -1.37 24.10 -34.17
C LEU A 129 -0.74 22.74 -34.54
N ARG A 130 0.17 22.66 -35.52
CA ARG A 130 0.51 21.34 -36.10
C ARG A 130 1.19 20.31 -35.16
N ASN A 131 1.80 20.74 -34.05
CA ASN A 131 2.35 19.83 -33.02
C ASN A 131 1.55 19.78 -31.71
N MET A 132 0.69 20.78 -31.43
CA MET A 132 -0.20 20.75 -30.26
C MET A 132 -1.53 20.03 -30.58
N GLU A 133 -2.02 20.12 -31.82
CA GLU A 133 -3.26 19.46 -32.25
C GLU A 133 -3.18 17.94 -32.10
N THR A 134 -2.04 17.31 -32.39
CA THR A 134 -1.89 15.85 -32.34
C THR A 134 -1.99 15.27 -30.92
N HIS A 135 -1.48 15.99 -29.91
CA HIS A 135 -1.50 15.55 -28.52
C HIS A 135 -2.86 15.78 -27.84
N ILE A 136 -3.47 16.94 -28.08
CA ILE A 136 -4.83 17.27 -27.60
C ILE A 136 -5.85 16.28 -28.17
N ASP A 137 -5.65 15.84 -29.41
CA ASP A 137 -6.49 14.85 -30.08
C ASP A 137 -6.36 13.46 -29.43
N ALA A 138 -5.16 12.96 -29.14
CA ALA A 138 -4.95 11.66 -28.51
C ALA A 138 -5.58 11.56 -27.10
N HIS A 139 -5.39 12.57 -26.25
CA HIS A 139 -6.00 12.61 -24.91
C HIS A 139 -7.53 12.60 -25.00
N SER A 140 -8.08 13.47 -25.86
CA SER A 140 -9.54 13.58 -26.04
C SER A 140 -10.15 12.30 -26.62
N GLN A 141 -9.46 11.64 -27.55
CA GLN A 141 -9.88 10.36 -28.11
C GLN A 141 -9.87 9.25 -27.07
N LEU A 142 -8.85 9.20 -26.20
CA LEU A 142 -8.77 8.21 -25.15
C LEU A 142 -9.88 8.37 -24.11
N ILE A 143 -10.15 9.60 -23.66
CA ILE A 143 -11.30 9.89 -22.78
C ILE A 143 -12.62 9.49 -23.43
N LYS A 144 -12.82 9.78 -24.72
CA LYS A 144 -14.01 9.34 -25.47
C LYS A 144 -14.10 7.82 -25.51
N CYS A 145 -13.00 7.11 -25.73
CA CYS A 145 -12.95 5.65 -25.75
C CYS A 145 -13.35 5.06 -24.38
N LEU A 146 -12.78 5.60 -23.29
CA LEU A 146 -13.08 5.19 -21.92
C LEU A 146 -14.53 5.46 -21.51
N ARG A 147 -15.13 6.53 -22.03
CA ARG A 147 -16.54 6.89 -21.78
C ARG A 147 -17.54 6.22 -22.72
N ALA A 148 -17.07 5.57 -23.80
CA ALA A 148 -17.95 5.04 -24.84
C ALA A 148 -18.80 3.86 -24.36
N GLN A 149 -18.31 3.05 -23.42
CA GLN A 149 -18.97 1.84 -22.97
C GLN A 149 -18.81 1.61 -21.46
N PRO A 150 -19.83 1.04 -20.78
CA PRO A 150 -19.67 0.59 -19.41
C PRO A 150 -18.64 -0.54 -19.34
N VAL A 151 -17.81 -0.54 -18.29
CA VAL A 151 -16.88 -1.61 -17.96
C VAL A 151 -17.40 -2.44 -16.78
N SER A 152 -17.13 -3.74 -16.82
CA SER A 152 -17.43 -4.68 -15.73
C SER A 152 -16.13 -5.10 -15.05
N VAL A 153 -16.03 -4.85 -13.75
CA VAL A 153 -14.94 -5.33 -12.89
C VAL A 153 -15.47 -6.53 -12.09
N PRO A 154 -14.91 -7.74 -12.27
CA PRO A 154 -15.32 -8.91 -11.49
C PRO A 154 -14.83 -8.81 -10.04
N ASN A 155 -15.34 -9.68 -9.18
CA ASN A 155 -14.79 -9.82 -7.83
C ASN A 155 -13.34 -10.33 -7.90
N LEU A 156 -12.38 -9.53 -7.43
CA LEU A 156 -10.95 -9.86 -7.46
C LEU A 156 -10.51 -10.74 -6.27
N LEU A 157 -11.31 -10.84 -5.20
CA LEU A 157 -10.97 -11.62 -3.99
C LEU A 157 -10.56 -13.08 -4.28
N PRO A 158 -11.20 -13.83 -5.21
CA PRO A 158 -10.80 -15.21 -5.50
C PRO A 158 -9.36 -15.37 -5.99
N ILE A 159 -8.77 -14.32 -6.59
CA ILE A 159 -7.37 -14.33 -7.06
C ILE A 159 -6.41 -14.50 -5.88
N PHE A 160 -6.79 -14.03 -4.69
CA PHE A 160 -6.01 -14.08 -3.46
C PHE A 160 -6.45 -15.20 -2.50
N SER A 161 -7.18 -16.20 -2.99
CA SER A 161 -7.79 -17.24 -2.13
C SER A 161 -6.80 -18.07 -1.31
N SER A 162 -5.53 -18.15 -1.73
CA SER A 162 -4.46 -18.81 -0.98
C SER A 162 -3.71 -17.88 0.00
N TRP A 163 -4.00 -16.58 -0.01
CA TRP A 163 -3.32 -15.58 0.81
C TRP A 163 -4.15 -15.25 2.06
N PRO A 164 -3.49 -14.87 3.16
CA PRO A 164 -4.20 -14.51 4.38
C PRO A 164 -4.90 -13.15 4.23
N GLY A 165 -6.02 -13.02 4.92
CA GLY A 165 -6.74 -11.75 5.10
C GLY A 165 -7.16 -11.60 6.55
N ALA A 166 -6.90 -10.44 7.13
CA ALA A 166 -7.25 -10.13 8.51
C ALA A 166 -7.40 -8.62 8.71
N VAL A 167 -8.02 -8.23 9.82
CA VAL A 167 -8.10 -6.85 10.28
C VAL A 167 -7.54 -6.78 11.68
N ASN A 168 -6.62 -5.85 11.93
CA ASN A 168 -6.00 -5.66 13.23
C ASN A 168 -7.07 -5.42 14.31
N PRO A 169 -7.03 -6.09 15.47
CA PRO A 169 -8.01 -5.91 16.54
C PRO A 169 -8.04 -4.48 17.10
N HIS A 170 -6.98 -3.70 16.90
CA HIS A 170 -6.89 -2.31 17.34
C HIS A 170 -7.58 -1.30 16.41
N TRP A 171 -8.10 -1.71 15.25
CA TRP A 171 -8.68 -0.81 14.25
C TRP A 171 -9.63 0.23 14.85
N ARG A 172 -10.64 -0.21 15.61
CA ARG A 172 -11.65 0.70 16.17
C ARG A 172 -11.09 1.68 17.21
N ALA A 173 -10.09 1.25 17.96
CA ALA A 173 -9.41 2.13 18.92
C ALA A 173 -8.51 3.15 18.20
N LEU A 174 -8.02 2.82 17.01
CA LEU A 174 -7.15 3.69 16.23
C LEU A 174 -7.89 4.80 15.47
N VAL A 175 -9.14 4.55 15.04
CA VAL A 175 -9.98 5.53 14.31
C VAL A 175 -10.01 6.92 14.96
N PRO A 176 -10.39 7.09 16.26
CA PRO A 176 -10.46 8.43 16.85
C PRO A 176 -9.09 9.12 16.94
N VAL A 177 -8.00 8.35 17.09
CA VAL A 177 -6.64 8.89 17.19
C VAL A 177 -6.18 9.45 15.85
N ILE A 178 -6.40 8.70 14.76
CA ILE A 178 -6.06 9.17 13.40
C ILE A 178 -6.96 10.33 12.99
N ASN A 179 -8.25 10.30 13.32
CA ASN A 179 -9.16 11.40 13.04
C ASN A 179 -8.75 12.71 13.74
N ALA A 180 -8.31 12.64 15.00
CA ALA A 180 -7.80 13.81 15.72
C ALA A 180 -6.52 14.37 15.07
N ARG A 181 -5.66 13.49 14.56
CA ARG A 181 -4.47 13.90 13.81
C ARG A 181 -4.83 14.59 12.49
N ILE A 182 -5.83 14.08 11.77
CA ILE A 182 -6.35 14.74 10.57
C ILE A 182 -6.87 16.14 10.90
N ASP A 183 -7.65 16.30 11.99
CA ASP A 183 -8.15 17.62 12.40
C ASP A 183 -7.03 18.60 12.73
N SER A 184 -5.93 18.11 13.32
CA SER A 184 -4.79 18.95 13.67
C SER A 184 -3.99 19.39 12.44
N LEU A 185 -3.83 18.54 11.43
CA LEU A 185 -3.03 18.84 10.24
C LEU A 185 -3.83 19.61 9.18
N PHE A 186 -5.15 19.40 9.13
CA PHE A 186 -6.02 19.98 8.13
C PHE A 186 -7.13 20.78 8.82
N PRO A 187 -6.87 22.06 9.18
CA PRO A 187 -7.86 22.89 9.85
C PRO A 187 -9.07 23.21 8.95
N GLU A 188 -8.94 23.01 7.64
CA GLU A 188 -10.03 23.16 6.68
C GLU A 188 -11.06 22.01 6.83
N PRO A 189 -12.32 22.29 7.22
CA PRO A 189 -13.28 21.23 7.57
C PRO A 189 -13.64 20.30 6.41
N VAL A 190 -13.63 20.80 5.17
CA VAL A 190 -14.00 20.02 3.98
C VAL A 190 -12.92 18.97 3.68
N LYS A 191 -11.65 19.39 3.61
CA LYS A 191 -10.50 18.49 3.43
C LYS A 191 -10.39 17.48 4.57
N ALA A 192 -10.50 17.91 5.83
CA ALA A 192 -10.48 17.01 6.98
C ALA A 192 -11.60 15.96 6.93
N THR A 193 -12.83 16.37 6.60
CA THR A 193 -13.97 15.45 6.48
C THR A 193 -13.75 14.42 5.37
N LYS A 194 -13.18 14.85 4.22
CA LYS A 194 -12.84 13.95 3.11
C LYS A 194 -11.79 12.92 3.54
N LEU A 195 -10.71 13.35 4.19
CA LEU A 195 -9.63 12.47 4.66
C LEU A 195 -10.13 11.46 5.71
N LYS A 196 -10.98 11.88 6.65
CA LYS A 196 -11.57 10.97 7.65
C LYS A 196 -12.42 9.87 7.03
N ARG A 197 -13.10 10.15 5.91
CA ARG A 197 -13.90 9.16 5.18
C ARG A 197 -13.04 8.10 4.49
N CYS A 198 -11.76 8.37 4.25
CA CYS A 198 -10.82 7.38 3.71
C CYS A 198 -10.47 6.30 4.75
N ASP A 199 -10.76 6.51 6.04
CA ASP A 199 -10.50 5.55 7.13
C ASP A 199 -9.09 4.93 7.06
N PHE A 200 -8.05 5.78 7.18
CA PHE A 200 -6.65 5.35 7.19
C PHE A 200 -6.32 4.38 8.34
N ALA A 201 -7.12 4.38 9.41
CA ALA A 201 -7.02 3.38 10.47
C ALA A 201 -7.43 1.99 9.95
N HIS A 202 -8.48 1.89 9.13
CA HIS A 202 -8.88 0.64 8.47
C HIS A 202 -7.81 0.18 7.48
N LEU A 203 -7.30 1.09 6.65
CA LEU A 203 -6.24 0.79 5.68
C LEU A 203 -5.02 0.16 6.37
N ALA A 204 -4.56 0.78 7.47
CA ALA A 204 -3.43 0.22 8.22
C ALA A 204 -3.79 -1.10 8.89
N ALA A 205 -4.98 -1.21 9.47
CA ALA A 205 -5.42 -2.42 10.15
C ALA A 205 -5.50 -3.65 9.22
N THR A 206 -5.82 -3.45 7.95
CA THR A 206 -5.87 -4.53 6.96
C THR A 206 -4.50 -4.87 6.39
N ARG A 207 -3.59 -3.88 6.27
CA ARG A 207 -2.21 -4.08 5.79
C ARG A 207 -1.28 -4.68 6.83
N TRP A 208 -1.46 -4.34 8.11
CA TRP A 208 -0.63 -4.80 9.23
C TRP A 208 -1.47 -5.38 10.37
N PRO A 209 -2.17 -6.50 10.11
CA PRO A 209 -3.08 -7.10 11.11
C PRO A 209 -2.37 -7.64 12.35
N LEU A 210 -1.05 -7.84 12.28
CA LEU A 210 -0.23 -8.38 13.36
C LEU A 210 0.48 -7.30 14.19
N ALA A 211 0.43 -6.03 13.76
CA ALA A 211 1.14 -4.94 14.45
C ALA A 211 0.55 -4.65 15.83
N GLY A 212 1.41 -4.29 16.77
CA GLY A 212 0.99 -3.69 18.03
C GLY A 212 0.35 -2.31 17.83
N PHE A 213 -0.40 -1.84 18.83
CA PHE A 213 -1.11 -0.55 18.72
C PHE A 213 -0.19 0.63 18.37
N LYS A 214 1.00 0.69 18.98
CA LYS A 214 1.97 1.78 18.77
C LYS A 214 2.49 1.78 17.33
N GLU A 215 2.87 0.61 16.84
CA GLU A 215 3.37 0.43 15.48
C GLU A 215 2.27 0.75 14.47
N LEU A 216 1.07 0.19 14.69
CA LEU A 216 -0.09 0.40 13.82
C LEU A 216 -0.46 1.88 13.72
N TYR A 217 -0.34 2.64 14.81
CA TYR A 217 -0.56 4.08 14.80
C TYR A 217 0.42 4.83 13.89
N ILE A 218 1.72 4.52 13.98
CA ILE A 218 2.75 5.13 13.12
C ILE A 218 2.52 4.72 11.66
N LEU A 219 2.17 3.47 11.39
CA LEU A 219 1.92 2.95 10.04
C LEU A 219 0.64 3.52 9.41
N ALA A 220 -0.40 3.74 10.21
CA ALA A 220 -1.59 4.47 9.78
C ALA A 220 -1.28 5.94 9.49
N PHE A 221 -0.43 6.56 10.31
CA PHE A 221 -0.01 7.92 10.05
C PHE A 221 0.87 8.03 8.81
N LEU A 222 1.80 7.09 8.57
CA LEU A 222 2.56 7.01 7.33
C LEU A 222 1.65 6.86 6.10
N SER A 223 0.62 6.03 6.19
CA SER A 223 -0.34 5.85 5.09
C SER A 223 -1.12 7.14 4.80
N LEU A 224 -1.54 7.87 5.85
CA LEU A 224 -2.13 9.20 5.71
C LEU A 224 -1.13 10.19 5.08
N TRP A 225 0.09 10.22 5.61
CA TRP A 225 1.14 11.14 5.19
C TRP A 225 1.47 10.98 3.71
N LEU A 226 1.70 9.75 3.24
CA LEU A 226 1.99 9.44 1.82
C LEU A 226 0.88 9.95 0.91
N VAL A 227 -0.39 9.69 1.25
CA VAL A 227 -1.54 10.14 0.44
C VAL A 227 -1.66 11.67 0.46
N THR A 228 -1.48 12.31 1.61
CA THR A 228 -1.62 13.77 1.69
C THR A 228 -0.44 14.52 1.08
N TRP A 229 0.75 13.91 1.09
CA TRP A 229 1.93 14.43 0.41
C TRP A 229 1.76 14.35 -1.10
N ASP A 230 1.26 13.22 -1.61
CA ASP A 230 0.96 13.01 -3.03
C ASP A 230 -0.12 14.00 -3.51
N ASP A 231 -1.20 14.17 -2.73
CA ASP A 231 -2.24 15.17 -2.98
C ASP A 231 -1.67 16.61 -3.08
N GLN A 232 -0.54 16.96 -2.43
CA GLN A 232 0.05 18.30 -2.62
C GLN A 232 0.60 18.50 -4.03
N ILE A 233 1.17 17.46 -4.63
CA ILE A 233 1.72 17.50 -5.98
C ILE A 233 0.62 17.32 -7.03
N ASP A 234 -0.46 16.63 -6.71
CA ASP A 234 -1.55 16.31 -7.65
C ASP A 234 -2.79 17.22 -7.54
N ASP A 235 -2.85 18.13 -6.57
CA ASP A 235 -3.98 19.06 -6.45
C ASP A 235 -4.03 20.04 -7.63
N ASP A 236 -5.18 20.22 -8.26
CA ASP A 236 -5.38 21.09 -9.44
C ASP A 236 -5.90 22.49 -9.08
N THR A 237 -5.69 22.92 -7.84
CA THR A 237 -6.07 24.28 -7.41
C THR A 237 -5.21 25.36 -8.07
N LYS A 238 -5.77 26.56 -8.20
CA LYS A 238 -5.03 27.72 -8.73
C LYS A 238 -3.94 28.07 -7.70
N ASP A 239 -2.67 28.05 -8.13
CA ASP A 239 -1.45 28.13 -7.31
C ASP A 239 -0.96 26.79 -6.71
N SER A 240 -1.49 25.65 -7.18
CA SER A 240 -1.04 24.33 -6.75
C SER A 240 0.36 23.97 -7.25
N LEU A 241 1.03 23.07 -6.53
CA LEU A 241 2.29 22.50 -6.98
C LEU A 241 2.12 21.71 -8.28
N SER A 242 0.94 21.17 -8.58
CA SER A 242 0.69 20.37 -9.79
C SER A 242 1.08 21.12 -11.07
N ASN A 243 0.80 22.44 -11.10
CA ASN A 243 1.06 23.31 -12.24
C ASN A 243 2.39 24.08 -12.15
N ASN A 244 3.12 23.99 -11.03
CA ASN A 244 4.39 24.68 -10.83
C ASN A 244 5.52 23.68 -10.55
N PHE A 245 6.16 23.24 -11.63
CA PHE A 245 7.22 22.23 -11.58
C PHE A 245 8.41 22.61 -10.67
N GLU A 246 8.81 23.89 -10.70
CA GLU A 246 9.95 24.38 -9.92
C GLU A 246 9.65 24.40 -8.42
N ALA A 247 8.45 24.83 -8.04
CA ALA A 247 7.99 24.78 -6.65
C ALA A 247 7.83 23.32 -6.17
N ALA A 248 7.25 22.44 -6.99
CA ALA A 248 7.12 21.02 -6.67
C ALA A 248 8.49 20.35 -6.49
N GLU A 249 9.48 20.73 -7.28
CA GLU A 249 10.84 20.22 -7.12
C GLU A 249 11.51 20.70 -5.84
N GLN A 250 11.31 21.95 -5.44
CA GLN A 250 11.75 22.44 -4.13
C GLN A 250 11.09 21.64 -3.00
N TYR A 251 9.76 21.43 -3.08
CA TYR A 251 9.00 20.65 -2.11
C TYR A 251 9.53 19.21 -1.97
N ARG A 252 9.85 18.53 -3.09
CA ARG A 252 10.49 17.20 -3.06
C ARG A 252 11.85 17.21 -2.38
N ARG A 253 12.71 18.19 -2.70
CA ARG A 253 14.05 18.30 -2.11
C ARG A 253 14.00 18.51 -0.61
N GLU A 254 13.16 19.46 -0.17
CA GLU A 254 12.93 19.74 1.25
C GLU A 254 12.39 18.50 1.97
N THR A 255 11.44 17.79 1.35
CA THR A 255 10.91 16.54 1.88
C THR A 255 12.00 15.49 2.06
N LEU A 256 12.78 15.20 1.01
CA LEU A 256 13.82 14.18 1.07
C LEU A 256 14.84 14.49 2.15
N TYR A 257 15.25 15.76 2.25
CA TYR A 257 16.20 16.20 3.25
C TYR A 257 15.66 16.06 4.67
N PHE A 258 14.42 16.51 4.90
CA PHE A 258 13.81 16.40 6.22
C PHE A 258 13.58 14.94 6.63
N VAL A 259 13.19 14.07 5.70
CA VAL A 259 13.08 12.62 5.94
C VAL A 259 14.43 12.03 6.35
N ALA A 260 15.50 12.34 5.63
CA ALA A 260 16.85 11.86 5.99
C ALA A 260 17.28 12.37 7.37
N GLN A 261 17.04 13.65 7.68
CA GLN A 261 17.32 14.24 8.99
C GLN A 261 16.55 13.54 10.11
N CYS A 262 15.25 13.30 9.95
CA CYS A 262 14.44 12.61 10.97
C CYS A 262 14.90 11.17 11.20
N LEU A 263 15.42 10.53 10.14
CA LEU A 263 16.01 9.20 10.20
C LEU A 263 17.45 9.20 10.71
N ASP A 264 18.04 10.35 11.05
CA ASP A 264 19.45 10.48 11.46
C ASP A 264 20.40 9.85 10.42
N LEU A 265 20.21 10.28 9.17
CA LEU A 265 21.01 9.90 8.00
C LEU A 265 21.48 11.14 7.25
N ASP A 266 22.71 11.10 6.75
CA ASP A 266 23.27 12.18 5.93
C ASP A 266 22.93 12.00 4.45
N LEU A 267 22.44 13.07 3.82
CA LEU A 267 22.45 13.19 2.35
C LEU A 267 23.76 13.84 1.94
N THR A 268 24.66 13.05 1.34
CA THR A 268 26.00 13.50 0.97
C THR A 268 26.02 14.43 -0.24
N GLU A 269 24.95 14.49 -1.04
CA GLU A 269 24.90 15.26 -2.30
C GLU A 269 23.72 16.25 -2.38
N GLY A 270 23.98 17.43 -2.98
CA GLY A 270 22.93 18.33 -3.49
C GLY A 270 22.43 19.46 -2.59
N LEU A 271 22.92 19.60 -1.35
CA LEU A 271 22.43 20.64 -0.43
C LEU A 271 23.25 21.95 -0.45
N PRO A 272 22.60 23.13 -0.36
CA PRO A 272 23.27 24.36 0.03
C PRO A 272 24.00 24.20 1.37
N ARG A 273 25.24 24.72 1.47
CA ARG A 273 26.07 24.61 2.69
C ARG A 273 25.37 25.13 3.95
N SER A 274 24.40 26.04 3.81
CA SER A 274 23.63 26.61 4.93
C SER A 274 22.84 25.58 5.73
N TYR A 275 22.49 24.43 5.14
CA TYR A 275 21.75 23.37 5.84
C TYR A 275 22.65 22.40 6.60
N LYS A 276 23.98 22.43 6.41
CA LYS A 276 24.88 21.48 7.07
C LYS A 276 25.14 21.79 8.55
N ASP A 277 24.86 23.02 8.99
CA ASP A 277 25.23 23.52 10.32
C ASP A 277 24.02 23.79 11.24
N SER A 278 22.79 23.50 10.81
CA SER A 278 21.57 23.70 11.61
C SER A 278 20.45 22.71 11.25
N ILE A 279 19.65 22.31 12.26
CA ILE A 279 18.43 21.51 12.05
C ILE A 279 17.49 22.25 11.10
N PHE A 280 17.15 21.63 9.98
CA PHE A 280 16.17 22.13 9.05
C PHE A 280 14.76 21.81 9.52
N VAL A 281 13.89 22.82 9.47
CA VAL A 281 12.46 22.68 9.74
C VAL A 281 11.72 23.18 8.49
N PRO A 282 11.02 22.30 7.76
CA PRO A 282 10.20 22.70 6.63
C PRO A 282 9.08 23.64 7.04
N ASP A 283 8.74 24.60 6.18
CA ASP A 283 7.58 25.48 6.38
C ASP A 283 6.26 24.74 6.14
N ASP A 284 6.27 23.71 5.28
CA ASP A 284 5.07 22.93 4.96
C ASP A 284 4.69 21.98 6.13
N PRO A 285 3.47 22.09 6.70
CA PRO A 285 3.05 21.26 7.83
C PRO A 285 2.97 19.76 7.53
N ILE A 286 2.69 19.37 6.28
CA ILE A 286 2.64 17.95 5.89
C ILE A 286 4.06 17.41 5.93
N VAL A 287 5.02 18.08 5.30
CA VAL A 287 6.43 17.67 5.33
C VAL A 287 6.96 17.63 6.76
N GLN A 288 6.71 18.69 7.54
CA GLN A 288 7.14 18.76 8.93
C GLN A 288 6.58 17.62 9.78
N SER A 289 5.33 17.21 9.54
CA SER A 289 4.68 16.15 10.32
C SER A 289 5.28 14.75 10.12
N PHE A 290 6.23 14.59 9.20
CA PHE A 290 7.00 13.35 9.05
C PHE A 290 7.89 13.07 10.28
N ASP A 291 8.21 14.08 11.09
CA ASP A 291 9.03 13.94 12.31
C ASP A 291 8.56 12.79 13.21
N VAL A 292 7.25 12.68 13.48
CA VAL A 292 6.67 11.61 14.30
C VAL A 292 6.95 10.21 13.71
N ILE A 293 6.93 10.09 12.37
CA ILE A 293 7.21 8.82 11.68
C ILE A 293 8.71 8.55 11.71
N GLY A 294 9.51 9.54 11.31
CA GLY A 294 10.96 9.43 11.22
C GLY A 294 11.61 9.14 12.57
N GLU A 295 11.18 9.80 13.65
CA GLU A 295 11.65 9.52 15.02
C GLU A 295 11.29 8.09 15.46
N ALA A 296 10.06 7.65 15.20
CA ALA A 296 9.63 6.30 15.55
C ALA A 296 10.42 5.21 14.81
N LEU A 297 10.73 5.45 13.52
CA LEU A 297 11.60 4.57 12.75
C LEU A 297 13.04 4.67 13.23
N ARG A 298 13.56 5.87 13.50
CA ARG A 298 14.92 6.09 14.01
C ARG A 298 15.19 5.30 15.28
N ASP A 299 14.22 5.32 16.20
CA ASP A 299 14.34 4.68 17.50
C ASP A 299 14.21 3.14 17.43
N ALA A 300 13.54 2.60 16.40
CA ALA A 300 13.26 1.18 16.27
C ALA A 300 14.17 0.44 15.28
N TYR A 301 14.63 1.11 14.23
CA TYR A 301 15.37 0.51 13.12
C TYR A 301 16.88 0.61 13.27
N THR A 302 17.57 -0.39 12.74
CA THR A 302 19.03 -0.31 12.55
C THR A 302 19.38 0.74 11.49
N TYR A 303 20.66 1.10 11.40
CA TYR A 303 21.15 2.01 10.35
C TYR A 303 20.78 1.50 8.94
N GLU A 304 20.93 0.20 8.69
CA GLU A 304 20.66 -0.42 7.40
C GLU A 304 19.17 -0.42 7.05
N GLN A 305 18.29 -0.65 8.03
CA GLN A 305 16.84 -0.57 7.85
C GLN A 305 16.39 0.88 7.56
N ARG A 306 16.93 1.87 8.30
CA ARG A 306 16.68 3.31 8.04
C ARG A 306 17.14 3.70 6.63
N HIS A 307 18.33 3.27 6.23
CA HIS A 307 18.87 3.53 4.89
C HIS A 307 18.03 2.84 3.79
N GLY A 308 17.56 1.62 4.03
CA GLY A 308 16.64 0.91 3.15
C GLY A 308 15.32 1.69 2.96
N PHE A 309 14.73 2.17 4.04
CA PHE A 309 13.54 3.02 4.00
C PHE A 309 13.78 4.33 3.24
N LEU A 310 14.89 5.04 3.52
CA LEU A 310 15.23 6.28 2.85
C LEU A 310 15.43 6.08 1.34
N LYS A 311 15.99 4.95 0.91
CA LYS A 311 16.15 4.61 -0.51
C LYS A 311 14.80 4.50 -1.22
N GLU A 312 13.82 3.85 -0.60
CA GLU A 312 12.47 3.71 -1.19
C GLU A 312 11.72 5.05 -1.17
N MET A 313 11.89 5.87 -0.12
CA MET A 313 11.39 7.25 -0.10
C MET A 313 12.00 8.10 -1.22
N SER A 314 13.32 8.01 -1.42
CA SER A 314 13.99 8.72 -2.51
C SER A 314 13.47 8.27 -3.88
N LEU A 315 13.20 6.98 -4.07
CA LEU A 315 12.63 6.46 -5.32
C LEU A 315 11.22 7.01 -5.56
N PHE A 316 10.37 7.02 -4.53
CA PHE A 316 9.04 7.63 -4.59
C PHE A 316 9.11 9.10 -5.01
N LEU A 317 9.96 9.91 -4.36
CA LEU A 317 10.11 11.32 -4.67
C LEU A 317 10.64 11.55 -6.09
N VAL A 318 11.70 10.85 -6.50
CA VAL A 318 12.30 10.98 -7.85
C VAL A 318 11.33 10.56 -8.95
N THR A 319 10.54 9.52 -8.74
CA THR A 319 9.56 9.08 -9.74
C THR A 319 8.34 10.03 -9.82
N SER A 320 7.95 10.66 -8.71
CA SER A 320 6.90 11.71 -8.73
C SER A 320 7.30 12.92 -9.59
N HIS A 321 8.60 13.25 -9.65
CA HIS A 321 9.14 14.25 -10.59
C HIS A 321 8.91 13.84 -12.04
N MET A 322 9.22 12.58 -12.37
CA MET A 322 9.04 12.07 -13.73
C MET A 322 7.56 12.05 -14.12
N GLU A 323 6.67 11.67 -13.19
CA GLU A 323 5.24 11.66 -13.42
C GLU A 323 4.67 13.07 -13.66
N GLN A 324 5.00 14.03 -12.78
CA GLN A 324 4.55 15.40 -12.94
C GLN A 324 5.06 16.03 -14.24
N LYS A 325 6.32 15.78 -14.60
CA LYS A 325 6.87 16.25 -15.87
C LYS A 325 6.07 15.71 -17.06
N ALA A 326 5.76 14.42 -17.06
CA ALA A 326 4.96 13.81 -18.12
C ALA A 326 3.52 14.38 -18.17
N LYS A 327 2.91 14.63 -17.00
CA LYS A 327 1.61 15.31 -16.84
C LYS A 327 1.62 16.71 -17.47
N LEU A 328 2.59 17.54 -17.11
CA LEU A 328 2.73 18.92 -17.62
C LEU A 328 3.04 18.99 -19.12
N GLU A 329 3.79 18.01 -19.64
CA GLU A 329 4.07 17.90 -21.08
C GLU A 329 2.88 17.31 -21.88
N GLY A 330 1.80 16.89 -21.21
CA GLY A 330 0.62 16.27 -21.84
C GLY A 330 0.92 14.94 -22.54
N GLN A 331 1.99 14.25 -22.14
CA GLN A 331 2.43 13.00 -22.75
C GLN A 331 1.71 11.80 -22.13
N ILE A 332 1.06 11.00 -22.97
CA ILE A 332 0.55 9.69 -22.55
C ILE A 332 1.73 8.71 -22.53
N PRO A 333 2.10 8.13 -21.37
CA PRO A 333 3.24 7.23 -21.30
C PRO A 333 2.96 5.91 -22.03
N SER A 334 4.00 5.28 -22.58
CA SER A 334 3.93 3.87 -23.00
C SER A 334 3.77 2.96 -21.77
N PRO A 335 3.28 1.72 -21.91
CA PRO A 335 3.20 0.77 -20.81
C PRO A 335 4.52 0.60 -20.04
N GLU A 336 5.66 0.59 -20.74
CA GLU A 336 6.98 0.45 -20.14
C GLU A 336 7.40 1.68 -19.33
N VAL A 337 7.09 2.88 -19.83
CA VAL A 337 7.35 4.14 -19.10
C VAL A 337 6.44 4.24 -17.89
N TYR A 338 5.16 3.91 -18.04
CA TYR A 338 4.20 3.87 -16.94
C TYR A 338 4.71 2.97 -15.81
N TRP A 339 5.09 1.73 -16.10
CA TRP A 339 5.57 0.82 -15.04
C TRP A 339 6.85 1.33 -14.39
N ARG A 340 7.77 1.92 -15.14
CA ARG A 340 9.01 2.49 -14.57
C ARG A 340 8.72 3.60 -13.55
N VAL A 341 7.73 4.44 -13.83
CA VAL A 341 7.33 5.54 -12.94
C VAL A 341 6.46 5.03 -11.80
N ARG A 342 5.43 4.23 -12.11
CA ARG A 342 4.45 3.71 -11.15
C ARG A 342 5.09 2.88 -10.04
N MET A 343 6.12 2.10 -10.36
CA MET A 343 6.85 1.32 -9.37
C MET A 343 7.51 2.17 -8.29
N GLY A 344 7.73 3.47 -8.52
CA GLY A 344 8.10 4.41 -7.47
C GLY A 344 6.90 5.19 -6.92
N THR A 345 6.04 5.75 -7.79
CA THR A 345 4.95 6.65 -7.36
C THR A 345 3.86 5.96 -6.56
N SER A 346 3.72 4.64 -6.64
CA SER A 346 2.78 3.89 -5.79
C SER A 346 3.15 3.88 -4.30
N ALA A 347 4.39 4.29 -3.96
CA ALA A 347 5.00 4.21 -2.63
C ALA A 347 4.98 2.81 -1.99
N VAL A 348 4.69 1.75 -2.75
CA VAL A 348 4.60 0.39 -2.19
C VAL A 348 5.95 -0.10 -1.69
N GLY A 349 7.07 0.33 -2.28
CA GLY A 349 8.39 0.07 -1.73
C GLY A 349 8.56 0.59 -0.30
N VAL A 350 8.03 1.78 0.00
CA VAL A 350 8.01 2.37 1.35
C VAL A 350 7.16 1.51 2.29
N ILE A 351 5.99 1.05 1.83
CA ILE A 351 5.10 0.16 2.60
C ILE A 351 5.78 -1.18 2.91
N CYS A 352 6.49 -1.79 1.95
CA CYS A 352 7.25 -3.01 2.19
C CYS A 352 8.41 -2.78 3.18
N ALA A 353 9.09 -1.62 3.10
CA ALA A 353 10.19 -1.27 4.00
C ALA A 353 9.78 -1.10 5.47
N VAL A 354 8.49 -0.85 5.74
CA VAL A 354 7.98 -0.75 7.12
C VAL A 354 7.34 -2.04 7.65
N ASN A 355 7.39 -3.14 6.88
CA ASN A 355 6.90 -4.43 7.37
C ASN A 355 7.76 -4.96 8.54
N GLU A 356 9.08 -4.76 8.52
CA GLU A 356 9.96 -5.10 9.66
C GLU A 356 9.58 -4.30 10.92
N TYR A 357 9.19 -3.03 10.78
CA TYR A 357 8.71 -2.18 11.87
C TYR A 357 7.43 -2.72 12.48
N SER A 358 6.50 -3.14 11.61
CA SER A 358 5.21 -3.71 12.04
C SER A 358 5.39 -5.00 12.85
N LEU A 359 6.41 -5.79 12.53
CA LEU A 359 6.73 -7.08 13.16
C LEU A 359 7.75 -6.95 14.31
N ARG A 360 8.41 -5.79 14.44
CA ARG A 360 9.58 -5.58 15.32
C ARG A 360 10.69 -6.60 15.05
N SER A 361 10.90 -6.92 13.78
CA SER A 361 11.90 -7.89 13.34
C SER A 361 13.13 -7.19 12.76
N VAL A 362 14.26 -7.91 12.74
CA VAL A 362 15.47 -7.48 12.04
C VAL A 362 15.92 -8.63 11.15
N ILE A 363 15.58 -8.56 9.88
CA ILE A 363 15.94 -9.58 8.90
C ILE A 363 17.36 -9.29 8.38
N PRO A 364 18.25 -10.29 8.31
CA PRO A 364 19.59 -10.10 7.76
C PRO A 364 19.57 -9.42 6.38
N ARG A 365 20.46 -8.45 6.18
CA ARG A 365 20.52 -7.69 4.92
C ARG A 365 20.76 -8.55 3.69
N ALA A 366 21.54 -9.62 3.81
CA ALA A 366 21.75 -10.58 2.73
C ALA A 366 20.42 -11.17 2.22
N ILE A 367 19.46 -11.43 3.11
CA ILE A 367 18.12 -11.93 2.74
C ILE A 367 17.25 -10.79 2.21
N MET A 368 17.30 -9.60 2.83
CA MET A 368 16.52 -8.44 2.37
C MET A 368 16.97 -7.91 1.00
N GLU A 369 18.20 -8.19 0.60
CA GLU A 369 18.80 -7.84 -0.68
C GLU A 369 18.83 -9.01 -1.66
N ASP A 370 18.35 -10.18 -1.23
CA ASP A 370 18.24 -11.34 -2.09
C ASP A 370 17.35 -11.05 -3.32
N TYR A 371 17.68 -11.71 -4.42
CA TYR A 371 16.97 -11.56 -5.67
C TYR A 371 15.47 -11.89 -5.53
N ASP A 372 15.13 -12.98 -4.85
CA ASP A 372 13.75 -13.41 -4.68
C ASP A 372 13.00 -12.51 -3.69
N MET A 373 13.67 -11.99 -2.65
CA MET A 373 13.06 -10.96 -1.77
C MET A 373 12.74 -9.68 -2.57
N ARG A 374 13.64 -9.24 -3.44
CA ARG A 374 13.37 -8.08 -4.31
C ARG A 374 12.25 -8.37 -5.30
N ALA A 375 12.17 -9.59 -5.83
CA ALA A 375 11.07 -10.02 -6.70
C ALA A 375 9.72 -9.97 -5.96
N ILE A 376 9.66 -10.45 -4.71
CA ILE A 376 8.48 -10.35 -3.84
C ILE A 376 8.02 -8.89 -3.73
N TRP A 377 8.92 -7.96 -3.37
CA TRP A 377 8.58 -6.54 -3.25
C TRP A 377 8.05 -5.95 -4.56
N ASN A 378 8.68 -6.29 -5.68
CA ASN A 378 8.26 -5.83 -6.99
C ASN A 378 6.84 -6.32 -7.33
N GLU A 379 6.53 -7.59 -7.05
CA GLU A 379 5.20 -8.12 -7.32
C GLU A 379 4.14 -7.55 -6.36
N VAL A 380 4.45 -7.26 -5.08
CA VAL A 380 3.54 -6.50 -4.20
C VAL A 380 3.17 -5.17 -4.83
N ASN A 381 4.16 -4.45 -5.38
CA ASN A 381 3.98 -3.16 -6.01
C ASN A 381 3.10 -3.26 -7.26
N VAL A 382 3.37 -4.22 -8.14
CA VAL A 382 2.54 -4.48 -9.33
C VAL A 382 1.11 -4.81 -8.92
N ILE A 383 0.92 -5.71 -7.95
CA ILE A 383 -0.41 -6.12 -7.46
C ILE A 383 -1.19 -4.92 -6.93
N VAL A 384 -0.62 -4.17 -5.99
CA VAL A 384 -1.28 -3.04 -5.36
C VAL A 384 -1.58 -1.93 -6.38
N SER A 385 -0.66 -1.68 -7.32
CA SER A 385 -0.86 -0.71 -8.39
C SER A 385 -1.99 -1.11 -9.33
N ILE A 386 -2.06 -2.38 -9.78
CA ILE A 386 -3.15 -2.85 -10.64
C ILE A 386 -4.50 -2.74 -9.92
N VAL A 387 -4.57 -3.17 -8.66
CA VAL A 387 -5.80 -3.08 -7.86
C VAL A 387 -6.22 -1.62 -7.72
N ASN A 388 -5.29 -0.72 -7.41
CA ASN A 388 -5.57 0.70 -7.31
C ASN A 388 -6.15 1.22 -8.63
N ASP A 389 -5.45 1.06 -9.74
CA ASP A 389 -5.83 1.61 -11.05
C ASP A 389 -7.17 1.08 -11.57
N ILE A 390 -7.54 -0.16 -11.24
CA ILE A 390 -8.86 -0.71 -11.58
C ILE A 390 -9.98 0.02 -10.81
N TYR A 391 -9.81 0.22 -9.50
CA TYR A 391 -10.86 0.76 -8.64
C TYR A 391 -10.85 2.30 -8.56
N SER A 392 -9.71 2.94 -8.76
CA SER A 392 -9.56 4.40 -8.84
C SER A 392 -10.03 4.95 -10.18
N LEU A 393 -10.16 4.12 -11.22
CA LEU A 393 -10.53 4.55 -12.58
C LEU A 393 -11.72 5.51 -12.61
N LYS A 394 -12.77 5.25 -11.81
CA LYS A 394 -13.95 6.12 -11.77
C LYS A 394 -13.62 7.52 -11.24
N LYS A 395 -12.76 7.60 -10.21
CA LYS A 395 -12.28 8.87 -9.64
C LYS A 395 -11.43 9.60 -10.68
N GLU A 396 -10.46 8.91 -11.28
CA GLU A 396 -9.54 9.47 -12.27
C GLU A 396 -10.27 9.99 -13.52
N MET A 397 -11.26 9.25 -14.02
CA MET A 397 -12.11 9.65 -15.15
C MET A 397 -13.02 10.85 -14.85
N ALA A 398 -13.32 11.12 -13.58
CA ALA A 398 -14.03 12.33 -13.19
C ALA A 398 -13.11 13.57 -13.16
N GLN A 399 -11.80 13.36 -13.09
CA GLN A 399 -10.76 14.40 -13.09
C GLN A 399 -10.07 14.50 -14.47
N ASP A 400 -10.60 13.83 -15.49
CA ASP A 400 -9.98 13.68 -16.81
C ASP A 400 -8.52 13.20 -16.77
N SER A 401 -8.10 12.53 -15.69
CA SER A 401 -6.76 11.97 -15.54
C SER A 401 -6.65 10.66 -16.30
N ILE A 402 -5.69 10.59 -17.22
CA ILE A 402 -5.39 9.39 -18.02
C ILE A 402 -4.07 8.73 -17.65
N TYR A 403 -3.42 9.18 -16.58
CA TYR A 403 -2.12 8.67 -16.10
C TYR A 403 -2.30 7.44 -15.22
N SER A 404 -2.93 6.41 -15.78
CA SER A 404 -3.31 5.17 -15.11
C SER A 404 -3.25 4.00 -16.09
N LEU A 405 -3.04 2.79 -15.59
CA LEU A 405 -2.83 1.59 -16.39
C LEU A 405 -4.01 1.33 -17.34
N ILE A 406 -5.25 1.53 -16.88
CA ILE A 406 -6.43 1.21 -17.69
C ILE A 406 -6.56 2.12 -18.91
N PRO A 407 -6.47 3.46 -18.81
CA PRO A 407 -6.35 4.34 -19.97
C PRO A 407 -5.24 3.92 -20.94
N ILE A 408 -4.03 3.64 -20.43
CA ILE A 408 -2.87 3.31 -21.28
C ILE A 408 -3.09 1.98 -22.04
N LEU A 409 -3.61 0.96 -21.36
CA LEU A 409 -3.96 -0.31 -22.00
C LEU A 409 -5.13 -0.13 -22.98
N CYS A 410 -6.11 0.72 -22.67
CA CYS A 410 -7.23 1.00 -23.55
C CYS A 410 -6.76 1.62 -24.87
N MET A 411 -5.74 2.47 -24.85
CA MET A 411 -5.15 3.06 -26.06
C MET A 411 -4.56 1.99 -26.99
N SER A 412 -3.91 0.97 -26.44
CA SER A 412 -3.30 -0.12 -27.22
C SER A 412 -4.26 -1.23 -27.61
N LEU A 413 -5.28 -1.50 -26.80
CA LEU A 413 -6.24 -2.60 -27.00
C LEU A 413 -7.56 -2.15 -27.65
N GLY A 414 -7.81 -0.84 -27.72
CA GLY A 414 -9.00 -0.25 -28.34
C GLY A 414 -10.31 -0.48 -27.58
N SER A 415 -10.27 -1.04 -26.38
CA SER A 415 -11.46 -1.32 -25.57
C SER A 415 -11.16 -1.16 -24.08
N PRO A 416 -11.98 -0.38 -23.33
CA PRO A 416 -11.87 -0.28 -21.88
C PRO A 416 -12.05 -1.63 -21.18
N GLN A 417 -12.94 -2.50 -21.67
CA GLN A 417 -13.12 -3.84 -21.10
C GLN A 417 -11.89 -4.71 -21.37
N ALA A 418 -11.31 -4.65 -22.57
CA ALA A 418 -10.10 -5.42 -22.89
C ALA A 418 -8.90 -4.96 -22.03
N ALA A 419 -8.83 -3.67 -21.68
CA ALA A 419 -7.84 -3.14 -20.76
C ALA A 419 -8.03 -3.70 -19.33
N ILE A 420 -9.26 -3.72 -18.81
CA ILE A 420 -9.58 -4.34 -17.51
C ILE A 420 -9.23 -5.84 -17.51
N ASP A 421 -9.63 -6.58 -18.54
CA ASP A 421 -9.35 -8.02 -18.66
C ASP A 421 -7.84 -8.29 -18.76
N ASN A 422 -7.08 -7.41 -19.42
CA ASN A 422 -5.62 -7.48 -19.46
C ASN A 422 -4.98 -7.19 -18.09
N ALA A 423 -5.44 -6.16 -17.39
CA ALA A 423 -4.98 -5.83 -16.05
C ALA A 423 -5.23 -6.98 -15.05
N ILE A 424 -6.41 -7.62 -15.12
CA ILE A 424 -6.74 -8.78 -14.28
C ILE A 424 -5.86 -10.00 -14.60
N ARG A 425 -5.57 -10.26 -15.89
CA ARG A 425 -4.61 -11.32 -16.26
C ARG A 425 -3.22 -11.04 -15.71
N SER A 426 -2.77 -9.79 -15.80
CA SER A 426 -1.48 -9.34 -15.26
C SER A 426 -1.44 -9.49 -13.73
N LEU A 427 -2.55 -9.19 -13.05
CA LEU A 427 -2.72 -9.38 -11.60
C LEU A 427 -2.56 -10.86 -11.20
N ILE A 428 -3.25 -11.77 -11.89
CA ILE A 428 -3.16 -13.22 -11.65
C ILE A 428 -1.72 -13.71 -11.83
N GLN A 429 -1.06 -13.27 -12.92
CA GLN A 429 0.33 -13.63 -13.18
C GLN A 429 1.28 -13.10 -12.11
N SER A 430 1.04 -11.89 -11.61
CA SER A 430 1.84 -11.25 -10.56
C SER A 430 1.73 -11.99 -9.23
N VAL A 431 0.52 -12.41 -8.83
CA VAL A 431 0.32 -13.30 -7.66
C VAL A 431 1.06 -14.62 -7.85
N GLY A 432 1.04 -15.19 -9.05
CA GLY A 432 1.81 -16.39 -9.37
C GLY A 432 3.32 -16.21 -9.20
N ARG A 433 3.89 -15.12 -9.75
CA ARG A 433 5.32 -14.81 -9.64
C ARG A 433 5.73 -14.52 -8.19
N PHE A 434 4.90 -13.82 -7.43
CA PHE A 434 5.11 -13.62 -5.99
C PHE A 434 5.26 -14.96 -5.28
N ASN A 435 4.33 -15.90 -5.48
CA ASN A 435 4.36 -17.19 -4.79
C ASN A 435 5.60 -18.01 -5.17
N VAL A 436 6.01 -17.98 -6.44
CA VAL A 436 7.24 -18.65 -6.89
C VAL A 436 8.48 -18.06 -6.23
N ALA A 437 8.60 -16.73 -6.17
CA ALA A 437 9.73 -16.06 -5.52
C ALA A 437 9.74 -16.33 -4.00
N ALA A 438 8.58 -16.26 -3.34
CA ALA A 438 8.45 -16.58 -1.93
C ALA A 438 8.90 -18.01 -1.60
N ASN A 439 8.49 -19.00 -2.41
CA ASN A 439 8.92 -20.38 -2.21
C ASN A 439 10.42 -20.55 -2.43
N ARG A 440 10.98 -19.97 -3.51
CA ARG A 440 12.43 -20.05 -3.79
C ARG A 440 13.27 -19.41 -2.70
N LEU A 441 12.84 -18.27 -2.18
CA LEU A 441 13.52 -17.61 -1.07
C LEU A 441 13.55 -18.50 0.17
N MET A 442 12.42 -19.14 0.50
CA MET A 442 12.32 -20.05 1.65
C MET A 442 13.14 -21.34 1.44
N ASP A 443 13.09 -21.92 0.24
CA ASP A 443 13.89 -23.09 -0.13
C ASP A 443 15.39 -22.77 -0.04
N GLY A 444 15.81 -21.58 -0.52
CA GLY A 444 17.19 -21.11 -0.43
C GLY A 444 17.68 -20.97 1.01
N ILE A 445 16.83 -20.47 1.92
CA ILE A 445 17.14 -20.40 3.36
C ILE A 445 17.27 -21.81 3.96
N GLU A 446 16.43 -22.77 3.55
CA GLU A 446 16.53 -24.16 4.01
C GLU A 446 17.78 -24.89 3.48
N GLU A 447 18.23 -24.59 2.26
CA GLU A 447 19.46 -25.15 1.69
C GLU A 447 20.72 -24.52 2.33
N GLU A 448 20.68 -23.21 2.58
CA GLU A 448 21.70 -22.47 3.33
C GLU A 448 21.62 -22.71 4.84
N ASP A 449 20.67 -23.48 5.38
CA ASP A 449 20.69 -23.96 6.77
C ASP A 449 21.81 -25.01 7.03
N ARG A 450 22.63 -25.33 6.01
CA ARG A 450 24.01 -25.83 6.23
C ARG A 450 24.99 -24.76 6.76
N PHE A 451 24.63 -23.48 6.72
CA PHE A 451 25.48 -22.30 6.95
C PHE A 451 25.11 -21.42 8.17
N SER A 452 24.38 -21.92 9.17
CA SER A 452 24.31 -21.31 10.53
C SER A 452 23.30 -20.18 10.77
N LEU A 453 22.14 -20.16 10.08
CA LEU A 453 21.04 -19.28 10.46
C LEU A 453 20.22 -19.89 11.61
N SER A 454 19.67 -19.04 12.48
CA SER A 454 18.83 -19.50 13.60
C SER A 454 17.39 -19.71 13.15
N LEU A 455 16.68 -20.66 13.77
CA LEU A 455 15.24 -20.89 13.55
C LEU A 455 14.39 -19.62 13.68
N GLY A 456 14.85 -18.63 14.46
CA GLY A 456 14.20 -17.33 14.58
C GLY A 456 14.20 -16.53 13.27
N VAL A 457 15.30 -16.53 12.52
CA VAL A 457 15.42 -15.78 11.26
C VAL A 457 14.44 -16.32 10.22
N LYS A 458 14.35 -17.64 10.10
CA LYS A 458 13.41 -18.28 9.16
C LYS A 458 11.98 -17.83 9.44
N ARG A 459 11.56 -17.86 10.70
CA ARG A 459 10.22 -17.42 11.11
C ARG A 459 10.00 -15.93 10.82
N ASP A 460 10.99 -15.08 11.08
CA ASP A 460 10.88 -13.65 10.79
C ASP A 460 10.71 -13.38 9.28
N VAL A 461 11.40 -14.15 8.42
CA VAL A 461 11.22 -14.08 6.97
C VAL A 461 9.83 -14.57 6.54
N GLU A 462 9.34 -15.68 7.10
CA GLU A 462 7.97 -16.16 6.84
C GLU A 462 6.91 -15.13 7.22
N ASP A 463 7.05 -14.51 8.40
CA ASP A 463 6.13 -13.48 8.88
C ASP A 463 6.22 -12.19 8.03
N PHE A 464 7.40 -11.86 7.49
CA PHE A 464 7.59 -10.77 6.54
C PHE A 464 6.92 -11.04 5.18
N ILE A 465 7.12 -12.23 4.60
CA ILE A 465 6.43 -12.65 3.36
C ILE A 465 4.92 -12.58 3.56
N ARG A 466 4.43 -13.05 4.71
CA ARG A 466 3.01 -12.96 5.08
C ARG A 466 2.54 -11.51 5.17
N SER A 467 3.36 -10.60 5.69
CA SER A 467 3.06 -9.17 5.75
C SER A 467 2.95 -8.55 4.36
N CYS A 468 3.80 -8.94 3.42
CA CYS A 468 3.67 -8.56 2.01
C CYS A 468 2.35 -9.04 1.39
N GLN A 469 1.90 -10.25 1.71
CA GLN A 469 0.58 -10.75 1.28
C GLN A 469 -0.55 -9.92 1.90
N PHE A 470 -0.49 -9.60 3.20
CA PHE A 470 -1.45 -8.72 3.86
C PHE A 470 -1.48 -7.31 3.25
N ASN A 471 -0.34 -6.77 2.81
CA ASN A 471 -0.34 -5.47 2.13
C ASN A 471 -1.19 -5.50 0.85
N CYS A 472 -1.16 -6.62 0.12
CA CYS A 472 -1.96 -6.81 -1.09
C CYS A 472 -3.44 -7.05 -0.77
N THR A 473 -3.75 -8.06 0.06
CA THR A 473 -5.14 -8.42 0.38
C THR A 473 -5.84 -7.31 1.16
N GLY A 474 -5.10 -6.64 2.05
CA GLY A 474 -5.59 -5.50 2.82
C GLY A 474 -5.83 -4.26 1.97
N SER A 475 -5.02 -4.00 0.94
CA SER A 475 -5.28 -2.93 -0.02
C SER A 475 -6.54 -3.21 -0.83
N LEU A 476 -6.73 -4.44 -1.32
CA LEU A 476 -7.96 -4.82 -2.01
C LEU A 476 -9.20 -4.73 -1.11
N TYR A 477 -9.08 -5.14 0.16
CA TYR A 477 -10.22 -5.10 1.09
C TYR A 477 -10.64 -3.68 1.49
N TRP A 478 -9.67 -2.75 1.56
CA TRP A 478 -9.93 -1.35 1.86
C TRP A 478 -10.52 -0.59 0.67
N THR A 479 -10.06 -0.92 -0.54
CA THR A 479 -10.48 -0.29 -1.80
C THR A 479 -11.89 -0.71 -2.21
#